data_AF-A0A9E4XBG4-F1
#
_entry.id   AF-A0A9E4XBG4-F1
#
_cell.length_a   1.000
_cell.length_b   1.000
_cell.length_c   1.000
_cell.angle_alpha   90.00
_cell.angle_beta   90.00
_cell.angle_gamma   90.00
#
_symmetry.space_group_name_H-M   'P 1'
#
loop_
_entity.id
_entity.type
_entity.pdbx_description
1 polymer ?
#
loop_
_entity_poly.entity_id
_entity_poly.type
_entity_poly.pdbx_seq_one_letter_code
_entity_poly.pdbx_strand_id
1 'polypeptide(L)'
;GETFSVESSQVILSAGAVGSPQLLMLSGIGPASHLSSLGISVTLDSPGVGQNLKDHPKVYVTWRVKDGYPVEATPARGGVSLRFTAPGSDMRNDLSIGMGSFVTPRARPQSGGAHQADTSLASRRVEMMAALLRPLACGELKLTSTDPEVQPSLDYNYLAEPFDRDRLREAVRMCLTLAESGHLKDLIGERIDPTDADLASNGDLDQWLMREATTFSHISGTCKMGPSSDPMAVVDQYGRVRGIEGLRVVDASIMPDLVRAPINPSVIMIGERVADLIQQGN
;
A
#
# COMPACT_ATOMS: atom_id res chain seq x y z
N GLY A 1 -21.04 5.81 -21.15
CA GLY A 1 -21.15 5.21 -22.50
C GLY A 1 -22.51 4.55 -22.65
N GLU A 2 -22.73 3.77 -23.70
CA GLU A 2 -23.91 2.90 -23.80
C GLU A 2 -23.78 1.75 -22.79
N THR A 3 -24.87 1.43 -22.09
CA THR A 3 -24.95 0.28 -21.18
C THR A 3 -25.52 -0.91 -21.93
N PHE A 4 -24.84 -2.05 -21.88
CA PHE A 4 -25.29 -3.30 -22.48
C PHE A 4 -25.12 -4.47 -21.49
N SER A 5 -25.80 -5.57 -21.74
CA SER A 5 -25.76 -6.77 -20.90
C SER A 5 -24.95 -7.89 -21.56
N VAL A 6 -24.14 -8.57 -20.76
CA VAL A 6 -23.41 -9.79 -21.14
C VAL A 6 -23.75 -10.87 -20.14
N GLU A 7 -24.11 -12.05 -20.63
CA GLU A 7 -24.49 -13.19 -19.81
C GLU A 7 -23.39 -14.26 -19.86
N SER A 8 -23.14 -14.88 -18.71
CA SER A 8 -22.19 -15.99 -18.57
C SER A 8 -22.60 -16.85 -17.39
N SER A 9 -22.31 -18.15 -17.44
CA SER A 9 -22.44 -19.04 -16.27
C SER A 9 -21.42 -18.71 -15.17
N GLN A 10 -20.37 -17.97 -15.51
CA GLN A 10 -19.35 -17.53 -14.57
C GLN A 10 -18.82 -16.13 -14.90
N VAL A 11 -18.70 -15.28 -13.88
CA VAL A 11 -18.06 -13.96 -13.93
C VAL A 11 -16.86 -13.95 -12.99
N ILE A 12 -15.72 -13.46 -13.47
CA ILE A 12 -14.50 -13.31 -12.69
C ILE A 12 -14.17 -11.83 -12.62
N LEU A 13 -14.20 -11.28 -11.40
CA LEU A 13 -13.86 -9.90 -11.12
C LEU A 13 -12.35 -9.77 -10.87
N SER A 14 -11.68 -8.98 -11.70
CA SER A 14 -10.24 -8.68 -11.60
C SER A 14 -9.99 -7.17 -11.70
N ALA A 15 -10.83 -6.38 -11.02
CA ALA A 15 -10.79 -4.92 -11.04
C ALA A 15 -9.82 -4.33 -9.99
N GLY A 16 -9.05 -5.18 -9.32
CA GLY A 16 -8.05 -4.79 -8.32
C GLY A 16 -8.64 -4.49 -6.94
N ALA A 17 -7.77 -4.21 -5.98
CA ALA A 17 -8.15 -3.98 -4.58
C ALA A 17 -9.02 -2.73 -4.33
N VAL A 18 -9.26 -1.90 -5.34
CA VAL A 18 -10.14 -0.74 -5.26
C VAL A 18 -11.42 -0.99 -6.06
N GLY A 19 -11.29 -1.38 -7.32
CA GLY A 19 -12.44 -1.58 -8.21
C GLY A 19 -13.30 -2.79 -7.83
N SER A 20 -12.69 -3.89 -7.39
CA SER A 20 -13.43 -5.11 -7.06
C SER A 20 -14.40 -4.93 -5.88
N PRO A 21 -13.98 -4.42 -4.70
CA PRO A 21 -14.94 -4.16 -3.62
C PRO A 21 -15.96 -3.07 -3.99
N GLN A 22 -15.58 -2.06 -4.78
CA GLN A 22 -16.51 -1.03 -5.25
C GLN A 22 -17.63 -1.65 -6.11
N LEU A 23 -17.28 -2.48 -7.08
CA LEU A 23 -18.24 -3.14 -7.97
C LEU A 23 -19.13 -4.14 -7.21
N LEU A 24 -18.58 -4.89 -6.25
CA LEU A 24 -19.38 -5.76 -5.39
C LEU A 24 -20.42 -4.95 -4.60
N MET A 25 -19.99 -3.85 -3.94
CA MET A 25 -20.90 -3.01 -3.18
C MET A 25 -21.98 -2.36 -4.06
N LEU A 26 -21.62 -1.85 -5.23
CA LEU A 26 -22.58 -1.30 -6.21
C LEU A 26 -23.56 -2.36 -6.73
N SER A 27 -23.17 -3.63 -6.71
CA SER A 27 -24.01 -4.79 -7.06
C SER A 27 -24.83 -5.31 -5.87
N GLY A 28 -24.83 -4.62 -4.72
CA GLY A 28 -25.58 -5.01 -3.53
C GLY A 28 -24.89 -6.10 -2.68
N ILE A 29 -23.60 -6.36 -2.89
CA ILE A 29 -22.80 -7.35 -2.13
C ILE A 29 -21.78 -6.60 -1.26
N GLY A 30 -22.03 -6.52 0.04
CA GLY A 30 -21.16 -5.79 0.97
C GLY A 30 -21.82 -5.52 2.32
N PRO A 31 -21.28 -4.61 3.15
CA PRO A 31 -21.83 -4.35 4.48
C PRO A 31 -23.24 -3.78 4.39
N ALA A 32 -24.25 -4.54 4.85
CA ALA A 32 -25.66 -4.22 4.60
C ALA A 32 -26.09 -2.83 5.08
N SER A 33 -25.58 -2.38 6.24
CA SER A 33 -25.87 -1.05 6.78
C SER A 33 -25.32 0.07 5.91
N HIS A 34 -24.10 -0.09 5.38
CA HIS A 34 -23.47 0.88 4.48
C HIS A 34 -24.25 0.98 3.16
N LEU A 35 -24.55 -0.16 2.55
CA LEU A 35 -25.31 -0.23 1.30
C LEU A 35 -26.70 0.42 1.44
N SER A 36 -27.42 0.07 2.53
CA SER A 36 -28.75 0.62 2.81
C SER A 36 -28.71 2.13 3.01
N SER A 37 -27.65 2.67 3.61
CA SER A 37 -27.49 4.12 3.81
C SER A 37 -27.33 4.91 2.50
N LEU A 38 -26.88 4.24 1.43
CA LEU A 38 -26.78 4.80 0.08
C LEU A 38 -27.99 4.46 -0.81
N GLY A 39 -28.99 3.77 -0.26
CA GLY A 39 -30.18 3.33 -1.01
C GLY A 39 -29.94 2.15 -1.95
N ILE A 40 -28.84 1.41 -1.79
CA ILE A 40 -28.54 0.21 -2.59
C ILE A 40 -29.30 -0.98 -1.98
N SER A 41 -30.02 -1.74 -2.82
CA SER A 41 -30.67 -2.97 -2.38
C SER A 41 -29.62 -4.03 -2.02
N VAL A 42 -29.70 -4.56 -0.80
CA VAL A 42 -28.78 -5.59 -0.32
C VAL A 42 -29.14 -6.93 -0.93
N THR A 43 -28.25 -7.46 -1.76
CA THR A 43 -28.32 -8.82 -2.33
C THR A 43 -27.70 -9.82 -1.37
N LEU A 44 -26.55 -9.46 -0.78
CA LEU A 44 -25.85 -10.26 0.22
C LEU A 44 -25.15 -9.35 1.23
N ASP A 45 -25.42 -9.58 2.52
CA ASP A 45 -24.63 -8.97 3.60
C ASP A 45 -23.27 -9.66 3.70
N SER A 46 -22.24 -8.97 3.22
CA SER A 46 -20.85 -9.42 3.26
C SER A 46 -20.00 -8.34 3.94
N PRO A 47 -19.93 -8.33 5.29
CA PRO A 47 -19.30 -7.25 6.04
C PRO A 47 -17.80 -7.12 5.78
N GLY A 48 -17.16 -8.14 5.20
CA GLY A 48 -15.75 -8.11 4.80
C GLY A 48 -15.44 -7.31 3.54
N VAL A 49 -16.42 -7.01 2.68
CA VAL A 49 -16.18 -6.26 1.43
C VAL A 49 -15.78 -4.83 1.77
N GLY A 50 -14.63 -4.41 1.24
CA GLY A 50 -14.01 -3.11 1.50
C GLY A 50 -13.22 -3.05 2.81
N GLN A 51 -13.27 -4.08 3.66
CA GLN A 51 -12.53 -4.13 4.92
C GLN A 51 -11.15 -4.78 4.73
N ASN A 52 -10.27 -4.72 5.74
CA ASN A 52 -8.92 -5.26 5.67
C ASN A 52 -8.10 -4.64 4.51
N LEU A 53 -8.30 -3.34 4.24
CA LEU A 53 -7.47 -2.63 3.28
C LEU A 53 -6.03 -2.61 3.81
N LYS A 54 -5.12 -3.19 3.04
CA LYS A 54 -3.71 -3.30 3.38
C LYS A 54 -2.87 -2.60 2.30
N ASP A 55 -1.87 -1.85 2.74
CA ASP A 55 -0.79 -1.34 1.90
C ASP A 55 0.51 -1.33 2.73
N HIS A 56 1.66 -1.20 2.07
CA HIS A 56 2.95 -0.98 2.72
C HIS A 56 3.16 0.52 2.99
N PRO A 57 2.96 1.02 4.24
CA PRO A 57 3.27 2.41 4.54
C PRO A 57 4.78 2.62 4.49
N LYS A 58 5.18 3.77 3.97
CA LYS A 58 6.58 4.18 3.87
C LYS A 58 6.79 5.65 4.20
N VAL A 59 8.01 5.99 4.59
CA VAL A 59 8.50 7.35 4.79
C VAL A 59 9.84 7.52 4.09
N TYR A 60 10.20 8.78 3.82
CA TYR A 60 11.48 9.13 3.20
C TYR A 60 12.34 9.91 4.17
N VAL A 61 13.51 9.37 4.50
CA VAL A 61 14.59 10.12 5.15
C VAL A 61 15.42 10.77 4.06
N THR A 62 15.56 12.09 4.11
CA THR A 62 16.01 12.92 2.99
C THR A 62 17.23 13.74 3.37
N TRP A 63 18.25 13.75 2.51
CA TRP A 63 19.43 14.60 2.63
C TRP A 63 19.69 15.36 1.35
N ARG A 64 20.44 16.47 1.47
CA ARG A 64 21.10 17.11 0.33
C ARG A 64 22.22 16.22 -0.18
N VAL A 65 22.48 16.30 -1.48
CA VAL A 65 23.70 15.75 -2.07
C VAL A 65 24.85 16.71 -1.79
N LYS A 66 26.04 16.21 -1.45
CA LYS A 66 27.25 17.04 -1.30
C LYS A 66 27.67 17.69 -2.61
N ASP A 67 28.18 18.91 -2.51
CA ASP A 67 28.71 19.65 -3.66
C ASP A 67 29.85 18.87 -4.33
N GLY A 68 29.83 18.84 -5.66
CA GLY A 68 30.86 18.18 -6.47
C GLY A 68 30.72 16.67 -6.61
N TYR A 69 29.72 16.02 -6.00
CA TYR A 69 29.48 14.59 -6.21
C TYR A 69 29.08 14.31 -7.68
N PRO A 70 29.73 13.34 -8.36
CA PRO A 70 29.43 13.03 -9.75
C PRO A 70 28.01 12.48 -9.90
N VAL A 71 27.27 13.02 -10.87
CA VAL A 71 25.90 12.58 -11.15
C VAL A 71 25.83 12.00 -12.55
N GLU A 72 25.30 10.79 -12.64
CA GLU A 72 25.01 10.15 -13.91
C GLU A 72 23.82 10.83 -14.58
N ALA A 73 23.88 11.05 -15.89
CA ALA A 73 22.77 11.63 -16.66
C ALA A 73 21.51 10.73 -16.65
N THR A 74 21.69 9.43 -16.41
CA THR A 74 20.63 8.42 -16.32
C THR A 74 20.88 7.52 -15.11
N PRO A 75 20.59 8.01 -13.90
CA PRO A 75 20.87 7.22 -12.71
C PRO A 75 19.97 5.98 -12.68
N ALA A 76 20.50 4.87 -12.16
CA ALA A 76 19.68 3.72 -11.82
C ALA A 76 18.56 4.14 -10.86
N ARG A 77 17.30 3.95 -11.23
CA ARG A 77 16.14 4.39 -10.41
C ARG A 77 15.92 3.54 -9.15
N GLY A 78 16.58 2.39 -9.07
CA GLY A 78 16.58 1.50 -7.92
C GLY A 78 17.70 0.48 -8.08
N GLY A 79 18.33 0.10 -6.98
CA GLY A 79 19.44 -0.86 -7.01
C GLY A 79 19.34 -1.88 -5.90
N VAL A 80 19.50 -1.42 -4.66
CA VAL A 80 19.60 -2.30 -3.49
C VAL A 80 18.57 -1.91 -2.45
N SER A 81 17.92 -2.92 -1.86
CA SER A 81 17.09 -2.75 -0.69
C SER A 81 17.61 -3.62 0.45
N LEU A 82 17.84 -3.01 1.60
CA LEU A 82 18.09 -3.70 2.85
C LEU A 82 16.75 -4.19 3.39
N ARG A 83 16.66 -5.48 3.71
CA ARG A 83 15.55 -6.04 4.49
C ARG A 83 16.08 -6.53 5.83
N PHE A 84 15.37 -6.21 6.88
CA PHE A 84 15.75 -6.59 8.23
C PHE A 84 14.51 -6.69 9.12
N THR A 85 14.69 -7.32 10.27
CA THR A 85 13.65 -7.43 11.29
C THR A 85 13.85 -6.32 12.30
N ALA A 86 12.78 -5.61 12.66
CA ALA A 86 12.84 -4.64 13.74
C ALA A 86 13.27 -5.29 15.07
N PRO A 87 14.06 -4.61 15.92
CA PRO A 87 14.33 -5.06 17.28
C PRO A 87 13.02 -5.40 18.04
N GLY A 88 12.98 -6.58 18.66
CA GLY A 88 11.81 -7.05 19.41
C GLY A 88 10.65 -7.59 18.55
N SER A 89 10.75 -7.57 17.22
CA SER A 89 9.74 -8.16 16.33
C SER A 89 10.02 -9.64 16.06
N ASP A 90 8.97 -10.45 16.11
CA ASP A 90 8.96 -11.84 15.67
C ASP A 90 8.65 -11.98 14.15
N MET A 91 8.29 -10.88 13.50
CA MET A 91 8.00 -10.84 12.07
C MET A 91 9.28 -10.65 11.26
N ARG A 92 9.89 -11.76 10.84
CA ARG A 92 11.12 -11.74 10.01
C ARG A 92 11.04 -10.79 8.79
N ASN A 93 12.01 -9.91 8.59
CA ASN A 93 12.05 -9.01 7.42
C ASN A 93 10.76 -8.17 7.28
N ASP A 94 10.26 -7.66 8.39
CA ASP A 94 9.09 -6.78 8.43
C ASP A 94 9.42 -5.32 8.10
N LEU A 95 10.71 -4.99 7.91
CA LEU A 95 11.16 -3.70 7.45
C LEU A 95 11.97 -3.80 6.15
N SER A 96 11.89 -2.73 5.37
CA SER A 96 12.82 -2.51 4.27
C SER A 96 13.29 -1.06 4.20
N ILE A 97 14.53 -0.89 3.76
CA ILE A 97 15.08 0.40 3.35
C ILE A 97 15.51 0.23 1.89
N GLY A 98 14.96 1.06 1.01
CA GLY A 98 15.42 1.19 -0.37
C GLY A 98 16.11 2.54 -0.56
N MET A 99 17.21 2.59 -1.30
CA MET A 99 17.79 3.86 -1.72
C MET A 99 17.14 4.31 -3.03
N GLY A 100 16.55 5.50 -3.02
CA GLY A 100 16.08 6.19 -4.21
C GLY A 100 17.15 7.15 -4.71
N SER A 101 17.49 7.04 -6.00
CA SER A 101 18.49 7.90 -6.63
C SER A 101 17.82 9.14 -7.25
N PHE A 102 18.30 10.32 -6.87
CA PHE A 102 18.09 11.63 -7.52
C PHE A 102 16.64 11.96 -7.87
N VAL A 103 15.87 12.29 -6.84
CA VAL A 103 14.49 12.76 -7.05
C VAL A 103 14.52 14.28 -7.22
N THR A 104 13.95 14.72 -8.35
CA THR A 104 13.26 16.02 -8.49
C THR A 104 12.45 16.33 -7.22
N PRO A 105 12.30 17.59 -6.78
CA PRO A 105 11.57 17.90 -5.54
C PRO A 105 10.25 17.12 -5.43
N ARG A 106 10.05 16.40 -4.30
CA ARG A 106 8.75 15.74 -4.01
C ARG A 106 7.66 16.80 -4.16
N ALA A 107 6.67 16.55 -5.02
CA ALA A 107 5.45 17.35 -5.00
C ALA A 107 4.77 17.08 -3.65
N ARG A 108 4.92 17.98 -2.68
CA ARG A 108 4.12 17.92 -1.46
C ARG A 108 2.66 18.20 -1.87
N PRO A 109 1.67 17.47 -1.34
CA PRO A 109 0.25 17.73 -1.67
C PRO A 109 -0.19 19.19 -1.42
N GLN A 110 0.51 19.91 -0.54
CA GLN A 110 0.26 21.33 -0.25
C GLN A 110 0.98 22.32 -1.18
N SER A 111 1.94 21.88 -1.99
CA SER A 111 2.63 22.73 -2.98
C SER A 111 1.91 22.62 -4.33
N GLY A 112 0.80 23.35 -4.46
CA GLY A 112 -0.04 23.41 -5.66
C GLY A 112 0.62 24.10 -6.86
N GLY A 113 1.66 23.48 -7.43
CA GLY A 113 2.30 23.98 -8.65
C GLY A 113 2.99 22.87 -9.43
N ALA A 114 2.84 22.89 -10.75
CA ALA A 114 3.74 22.20 -11.66
C ALA A 114 5.13 22.83 -11.53
N HIS A 115 5.95 22.33 -10.61
CA HIS A 115 7.32 22.78 -10.48
C HIS A 115 8.12 22.26 -11.69
N GLN A 116 8.60 23.18 -12.54
CA GLN A 116 9.76 22.90 -13.38
C GLN A 116 10.84 22.30 -12.49
N ALA A 117 11.33 21.12 -12.86
CA ALA A 117 12.37 20.43 -12.14
C ALA A 117 13.63 21.32 -12.11
N ASP A 118 13.88 22.01 -11.01
CA ASP A 118 15.19 22.61 -10.76
C ASP A 118 16.20 21.46 -10.72
N THR A 119 17.08 21.41 -11.72
CA THR A 119 18.11 20.37 -11.88
C THR A 119 19.46 20.80 -11.29
N SER A 120 19.53 21.99 -10.67
CA SER A 120 20.74 22.49 -10.02
C SER A 120 21.18 21.57 -8.87
N LEU A 121 22.49 21.54 -8.57
CA LEU A 121 23.00 20.75 -7.43
C LEU A 121 22.33 21.16 -6.10
N ALA A 122 21.94 22.43 -5.96
CA ALA A 122 21.31 23.00 -4.77
C ALA A 122 19.88 22.48 -4.50
N SER A 123 19.20 21.90 -5.49
CA SER A 123 17.88 21.29 -5.33
C SER A 123 17.92 19.75 -5.17
N ARG A 124 19.10 19.13 -5.38
CA ARG A 124 19.25 17.66 -5.42
C ARG A 124 19.21 17.04 -4.04
N ARG A 125 18.54 15.88 -4.00
CA ARG A 125 18.29 15.11 -2.78
C ARG A 125 18.59 13.64 -3.00
N VAL A 126 19.03 13.01 -1.92
CA VAL A 126 19.12 11.55 -1.78
C VAL A 126 18.12 11.12 -0.71
N GLU A 127 17.36 10.07 -1.01
CA GLU A 127 16.29 9.58 -0.14
C GLU A 127 16.50 8.10 0.18
N MET A 128 16.40 7.79 1.47
CA MET A 128 16.21 6.42 1.93
C MET A 128 14.73 6.22 2.25
N MET A 129 14.10 5.32 1.49
CA MET A 129 12.70 4.94 1.64
C MET A 129 12.61 3.81 2.67
N ALA A 130 12.15 4.13 3.88
CA ALA A 130 11.88 3.16 4.93
C ALA A 130 10.42 2.72 4.87
N ALA A 131 10.16 1.42 4.81
CA ALA A 131 8.80 0.88 4.67
C ALA A 131 8.55 -0.29 5.62
N LEU A 132 7.32 -0.36 6.16
CA LEU A 132 6.79 -1.56 6.82
C LEU A 132 6.34 -2.54 5.74
N LEU A 133 6.89 -3.76 5.81
CA LEU A 133 6.52 -4.88 4.94
C LEU A 133 5.44 -5.79 5.56
N ARG A 134 5.14 -5.61 6.86
CA ARG A 134 4.05 -6.27 7.60
C ARG A 134 3.38 -5.30 8.56
N PRO A 135 2.59 -4.35 8.06
CA PRO A 135 1.81 -3.49 8.92
C PRO A 135 0.68 -4.29 9.58
N LEU A 136 0.53 -4.08 10.89
CA LEU A 136 -0.59 -4.64 11.64
C LEU A 136 -1.86 -3.86 11.35
N ALA A 137 -1.75 -2.53 11.23
CA ALA A 137 -2.87 -1.68 10.88
C ALA A 137 -3.56 -2.16 9.61
N CYS A 138 -4.88 -2.02 9.59
CA CYS A 138 -5.70 -2.21 8.40
C CYS A 138 -6.70 -1.06 8.31
N GLY A 139 -7.01 -0.72 7.07
CA GLY A 139 -7.94 0.32 6.72
C GLY A 139 -9.24 -0.24 6.15
N GLU A 140 -9.99 0.65 5.52
CA GLU A 140 -11.23 0.34 4.84
C GLU A 140 -11.43 1.17 3.56
N LEU A 141 -12.28 0.63 2.69
CA LEU A 141 -12.79 1.27 1.49
C LEU A 141 -14.31 1.31 1.56
N LYS A 142 -14.88 2.49 1.33
CA LYS A 142 -16.32 2.73 1.35
C LYS A 142 -16.79 3.43 0.09
N LEU A 143 -17.95 3.04 -0.43
CA LEU A 143 -18.65 3.85 -1.43
C LEU A 143 -18.99 5.23 -0.84
N THR A 144 -18.84 6.26 -1.66
CA THR A 144 -19.27 7.65 -1.38
C THR A 144 -20.48 8.05 -2.22
N SER A 145 -20.80 7.26 -3.25
CA SER A 145 -21.87 7.49 -4.22
C SER A 145 -22.34 6.15 -4.79
N THR A 146 -23.53 6.12 -5.38
CA THR A 146 -24.05 5.02 -6.21
C THR A 146 -23.66 5.16 -7.68
N ASP A 147 -23.05 6.27 -8.07
CA ASP A 147 -22.47 6.48 -9.40
C ASP A 147 -21.16 5.68 -9.53
N PRO A 148 -21.07 4.71 -10.46
CA PRO A 148 -19.88 3.88 -10.64
C PRO A 148 -18.62 4.68 -11.06
N GLU A 149 -18.78 5.89 -11.62
CA GLU A 149 -17.67 6.73 -12.03
C GLU A 149 -17.04 7.52 -10.86
N VAL A 150 -17.73 7.57 -9.72
CA VAL A 150 -17.24 8.26 -8.52
C VAL A 150 -16.32 7.33 -7.73
N GLN A 151 -15.10 7.79 -7.48
CA GLN A 151 -14.11 7.04 -6.72
C GLN A 151 -14.56 6.81 -5.26
N PRO A 152 -14.32 5.63 -4.69
CA PRO A 152 -14.63 5.34 -3.30
C PRO A 152 -13.71 6.11 -2.35
N SER A 153 -14.12 6.22 -1.09
CA SER A 153 -13.26 6.70 -0.01
C SER A 153 -12.31 5.58 0.40
N LEU A 154 -11.01 5.89 0.51
CA LEU A 154 -9.99 4.98 1.03
C LEU A 154 -9.45 5.59 2.33
N ASP A 155 -9.68 4.90 3.44
CA ASP A 155 -8.99 5.17 4.69
C ASP A 155 -7.96 4.06 4.92
N TYR A 156 -6.68 4.38 4.80
CA TYR A 156 -5.60 3.43 5.01
C TYR A 156 -5.34 3.13 6.48
N ASN A 157 -5.76 4.03 7.38
CA ASN A 157 -5.52 3.93 8.81
C ASN A 157 -4.03 3.67 9.15
N TYR A 158 -3.11 4.29 8.39
CA TYR A 158 -1.69 4.06 8.55
C TYR A 158 -1.22 4.37 9.97
N LEU A 159 -0.33 3.51 10.49
CA LEU A 159 0.37 3.72 11.75
C LEU A 159 -0.54 3.84 12.99
N ALA A 160 -1.82 3.47 12.88
CA ALA A 160 -2.74 3.41 14.03
C ALA A 160 -2.19 2.49 15.14
N GLU A 161 -1.61 1.36 14.74
CA GLU A 161 -1.01 0.40 15.67
C GLU A 161 0.30 0.94 16.27
N PRO A 162 0.45 0.98 17.61
CA PRO A 162 1.69 1.41 18.25
C PRO A 162 2.91 0.63 17.77
N PHE A 163 2.75 -0.67 17.54
CA PHE A 163 3.83 -1.53 17.10
C PHE A 163 4.27 -1.25 15.65
N ASP A 164 3.39 -0.72 14.80
CA ASP A 164 3.80 -0.24 13.47
C ASP A 164 4.69 1.00 13.59
N ARG A 165 4.31 1.94 14.47
CA ARG A 165 5.11 3.14 14.77
C ARG A 165 6.47 2.81 15.34
N ASP A 166 6.53 1.92 16.33
CA ASP A 166 7.79 1.45 16.93
C ASP A 166 8.77 0.96 15.87
N ARG A 167 8.32 0.06 15.00
CA ARG A 167 9.17 -0.54 13.96
C ARG A 167 9.58 0.46 12.89
N LEU A 168 8.68 1.37 12.49
CA LEU A 168 9.03 2.38 11.50
C LEU A 168 10.00 3.43 12.05
N ARG A 169 9.94 3.75 13.35
CA ARG A 169 10.98 4.56 14.03
C ARG A 169 12.35 3.89 13.95
N GLU A 170 12.42 2.58 14.18
CA GLU A 170 13.67 1.83 14.04
C GLU A 170 14.21 1.86 12.61
N ALA A 171 13.33 1.82 11.60
CA ALA A 171 13.75 1.99 10.22
C ALA A 171 14.32 3.38 9.94
N VAL A 172 13.72 4.44 10.50
CA VAL A 172 14.27 5.80 10.40
C VAL A 172 15.65 5.88 11.06
N ARG A 173 15.81 5.33 12.27
CA ARG A 173 17.11 5.27 12.97
C ARG A 173 18.18 4.52 12.19
N MET A 174 17.79 3.42 11.54
CA MET A 174 18.68 2.67 10.66
C MET A 174 19.10 3.52 9.44
N CYS A 175 18.18 4.27 8.82
CA CYS A 175 18.54 5.20 7.74
C CYS A 175 19.58 6.24 8.20
N LEU A 176 19.42 6.80 9.41
CA LEU A 176 20.38 7.75 9.99
C LEU A 176 21.76 7.09 10.20
N THR A 177 21.78 5.87 10.73
CA THR A 177 23.02 5.11 10.94
C THR A 177 23.73 4.80 9.62
N LEU A 178 22.97 4.39 8.60
CA LEU A 178 23.51 4.13 7.26
C LEU A 178 24.11 5.40 6.64
N ALA A 179 23.47 6.55 6.86
CA ALA A 179 23.92 7.83 6.34
C ALA A 179 25.30 8.28 6.88
N GLU A 180 25.65 7.87 8.10
CA GLU A 180 26.95 8.13 8.73
C GLU A 180 28.05 7.17 8.29
N SER A 181 27.71 6.12 7.52
CA SER A 181 28.69 5.14 7.07
C SER A 181 29.76 5.78 6.17
N GLY A 182 31.02 5.33 6.35
CA GLY A 182 32.15 5.83 5.57
C GLY A 182 32.02 5.66 4.04
N HIS A 183 31.12 4.77 3.59
CA HIS A 183 30.85 4.52 2.17
C HIS A 183 29.88 5.53 1.55
N LEU A 184 29.04 6.20 2.36
CA LEU A 184 28.10 7.22 1.90
C LEU A 184 28.56 8.66 2.21
N LYS A 185 29.67 8.80 2.95
CA LYS A 185 30.20 10.09 3.40
C LYS A 185 30.43 11.09 2.27
N ASP A 186 30.80 10.65 1.07
CA ASP A 186 31.10 11.55 -0.05
C ASP A 186 29.82 12.00 -0.79
N LEU A 187 28.72 11.26 -0.62
CA LEU A 187 27.42 11.53 -1.24
C LEU A 187 26.51 12.37 -0.34
N ILE A 188 26.35 11.98 0.92
CA ILE A 188 25.34 12.52 1.84
C ILE A 188 25.82 13.82 2.46
N GLY A 189 25.04 14.89 2.24
CA GLY A 189 25.22 16.21 2.85
C GLY A 189 24.27 16.44 4.03
N GLU A 190 23.79 17.68 4.15
CA GLU A 190 22.87 18.08 5.23
C GLU A 190 21.56 17.29 5.19
N ARG A 191 21.11 16.82 6.35
CA ARG A 191 19.80 16.18 6.51
C ARG A 191 18.69 17.23 6.41
N ILE A 192 17.70 16.94 5.58
CA ILE A 192 16.56 17.82 5.34
C ILE A 192 15.37 17.38 6.21
N ASP A 193 15.01 16.10 6.13
CA ASP A 193 13.87 15.52 6.84
C ASP A 193 14.22 14.09 7.30
N PRO A 194 13.83 13.65 8.51
CA PRO A 194 13.29 14.47 9.60
C PRO A 194 14.27 15.57 10.01
N THR A 195 13.80 16.58 10.72
CA THR A 195 14.64 17.61 11.34
C THR A 195 15.24 17.11 12.67
N ASP A 196 16.09 17.90 13.33
CA ASP A 196 16.54 17.60 14.70
C ASP A 196 15.39 17.66 15.70
N ALA A 197 14.42 18.56 15.50
CA ALA A 197 13.22 18.66 16.34
C ALA A 197 12.34 17.41 16.19
N ASP A 198 12.15 16.92 14.96
CA ASP A 198 11.41 15.67 14.72
C ASP A 198 12.13 14.44 15.35
N LEU A 199 13.44 14.52 15.63
CA LEU A 199 14.19 13.45 16.30
C LEU A 199 14.34 13.63 17.82
N ALA A 200 13.85 14.73 18.39
CA ALA A 200 14.09 15.07 19.78
C ALA A 200 13.50 14.02 20.76
N SER A 201 12.40 13.37 20.36
CA SER A 201 11.80 12.30 21.13
C SER A 201 11.07 11.29 20.24
N ASN A 202 10.70 10.15 20.84
CA ASN A 202 9.80 9.18 20.20
C ASN A 202 8.45 9.78 19.80
N GLY A 203 7.92 10.70 20.62
CA GLY A 203 6.65 11.36 20.35
C GLY A 203 6.74 12.32 19.18
N ASP A 204 7.82 13.10 19.09
CA ASP A 204 8.06 14.01 17.96
C ASP A 204 8.25 13.24 16.66
N LEU A 205 8.98 12.12 16.73
CA LEU A 205 9.18 11.26 15.57
C LEU A 205 7.87 10.60 15.13
N ASP A 206 6.98 10.23 16.05
CA ASP A 206 5.64 9.74 15.68
C ASP A 206 4.85 10.81 14.93
N GLN A 207 4.88 12.07 15.37
CA GLN A 207 4.21 13.16 14.64
C GLN A 207 4.77 13.35 13.24
N TRP A 208 6.10 13.23 13.08
CA TRP A 208 6.73 13.24 11.76
C TRP A 208 6.29 12.04 10.91
N LEU A 209 6.27 10.83 11.47
CA LEU A 209 5.82 9.62 10.78
C LEU A 209 4.38 9.76 10.30
N MET A 210 3.46 10.22 11.14
CA MET A 210 2.05 10.43 10.78
C MET A 210 1.88 11.48 9.68
N ARG A 211 2.74 12.52 9.67
CA ARG A 211 2.72 13.58 8.66
C ARG A 211 3.28 13.13 7.30
N GLU A 212 4.34 12.33 7.31
CA GLU A 212 5.11 11.98 6.10
C GLU A 212 4.77 10.60 5.53
N ALA A 213 4.07 9.74 6.28
CA ALA A 213 3.68 8.41 5.82
C ALA A 213 2.91 8.50 4.50
N THR A 214 3.34 7.67 3.54
CA THR A 214 2.74 7.59 2.22
C THR A 214 2.69 6.14 1.74
N THR A 215 2.05 5.94 0.60
CA THR A 215 1.74 4.64 0.03
C THR A 215 2.90 4.09 -0.80
N PHE A 216 3.12 2.78 -0.74
CA PHE A 216 3.93 2.06 -1.75
C PHE A 216 3.09 1.69 -2.98
N SER A 217 1.80 1.98 -2.96
CA SER A 217 0.81 1.63 -3.98
C SER A 217 0.62 0.12 -4.14
N HIS A 218 0.65 -0.60 -3.03
CA HIS A 218 0.43 -2.04 -2.91
C HIS A 218 -0.91 -2.36 -2.22
N ILE A 219 -1.97 -1.65 -2.60
CA ILE A 219 -3.33 -1.83 -2.04
C ILE A 219 -3.79 -3.27 -2.26
N SER A 220 -4.30 -3.90 -1.21
CA SER A 220 -4.73 -5.31 -1.19
C SER A 220 -5.75 -5.59 -0.08
N GLY A 221 -6.31 -6.80 -0.06
CA GLY A 221 -7.04 -7.35 1.09
C GLY A 221 -8.51 -6.95 1.26
N THR A 222 -9.01 -6.06 0.41
CA THR A 222 -10.38 -5.52 0.46
C THR A 222 -11.50 -6.52 0.14
N CYS A 223 -11.17 -7.73 -0.30
CA CYS A 223 -12.10 -8.85 -0.50
C CYS A 223 -11.45 -10.15 0.01
N LYS A 224 -10.85 -10.12 1.20
CA LYS A 224 -9.95 -11.19 1.66
C LYS A 224 -10.53 -12.61 1.53
N MET A 225 -9.67 -13.51 1.10
CA MET A 225 -9.87 -14.95 1.19
C MET A 225 -9.78 -15.41 2.65
N GLY A 226 -10.57 -16.41 3.03
CA GLY A 226 -10.47 -17.02 4.36
C GLY A 226 -11.24 -18.32 4.48
N PRO A 227 -11.08 -19.04 5.61
CA PRO A 227 -11.83 -20.27 5.89
C PRO A 227 -13.31 -19.97 6.14
N SER A 228 -14.17 -21.00 6.10
CA SER A 228 -15.61 -20.85 6.37
C SER A 228 -15.95 -20.34 7.76
N SER A 229 -15.02 -20.48 8.71
CA SER A 229 -15.14 -19.95 10.07
C SER A 229 -14.83 -18.46 10.19
N ASP A 230 -14.28 -17.81 9.15
CA ASP A 230 -13.95 -16.39 9.17
C ASP A 230 -15.14 -15.58 8.63
N PRO A 231 -15.91 -14.89 9.49
CA PRO A 231 -17.09 -14.13 9.06
C PRO A 231 -16.74 -12.90 8.20
N MET A 232 -15.47 -12.51 8.17
CA MET A 232 -14.98 -11.38 7.37
C MET A 232 -14.38 -11.82 6.03
N ALA A 233 -14.34 -13.13 5.74
CA ALA A 233 -13.89 -13.63 4.45
C ALA A 233 -14.94 -13.34 3.37
N VAL A 234 -14.51 -12.74 2.25
CA VAL A 234 -15.38 -12.45 1.11
C VAL A 234 -15.35 -13.60 0.11
N VAL A 235 -14.18 -14.22 -0.08
CA VAL A 235 -14.01 -15.36 -0.98
C VAL A 235 -13.51 -16.61 -0.25
N ASP A 236 -13.74 -17.78 -0.86
CA ASP A 236 -13.15 -19.06 -0.44
C ASP A 236 -11.76 -19.29 -1.07
N GLN A 237 -11.14 -20.46 -0.81
CA GLN A 237 -9.81 -20.78 -1.34
C GLN A 237 -9.73 -20.90 -2.87
N TYR A 238 -10.85 -20.87 -3.57
CA TYR A 238 -10.94 -20.91 -5.04
C TYR A 238 -11.25 -19.55 -5.65
N GLY A 239 -11.32 -18.49 -4.81
CA GLY A 239 -11.69 -17.14 -5.22
C GLY A 239 -13.19 -16.96 -5.43
N ARG A 240 -14.04 -17.93 -5.06
CA ARG A 240 -15.49 -17.84 -5.23
C ARG A 240 -16.07 -16.91 -4.17
N VAL A 241 -16.92 -15.99 -4.60
CA VAL A 241 -17.63 -15.09 -3.68
C VAL A 241 -18.59 -15.92 -2.83
N ARG A 242 -18.44 -15.81 -1.51
CA ARG A 242 -19.23 -16.61 -0.57
C ARG A 242 -20.70 -16.23 -0.67
N GLY A 243 -21.58 -17.21 -0.80
CA GLY A 243 -23.03 -16.99 -0.91
C GLY A 243 -23.53 -16.56 -2.29
N ILE A 244 -22.66 -16.44 -3.30
CA ILE A 244 -23.04 -16.13 -4.69
C ILE A 244 -22.50 -17.19 -5.63
N GLU A 245 -23.39 -17.86 -6.35
CA GLU A 245 -23.00 -18.82 -7.37
C GLU A 245 -22.50 -18.13 -8.64
N GLY A 246 -21.52 -18.72 -9.31
CA GLY A 246 -21.01 -18.21 -10.59
C GLY A 246 -20.15 -16.94 -10.50
N LEU A 247 -19.84 -16.40 -9.31
CA LEU A 247 -19.02 -15.19 -9.15
C LEU A 247 -17.68 -15.48 -8.44
N ARG A 248 -16.58 -14.96 -9.00
CA ARG A 248 -15.26 -14.95 -8.36
C ARG A 248 -14.65 -13.56 -8.28
N VAL A 249 -13.72 -13.39 -7.35
CA VAL A 249 -12.74 -12.30 -7.35
C VAL A 249 -11.35 -12.89 -7.47
N VAL A 250 -10.54 -12.40 -8.41
CA VAL A 250 -9.19 -12.89 -8.68
C VAL A 250 -8.28 -11.70 -8.97
N ASP A 251 -7.78 -11.07 -7.92
CA ASP A 251 -6.81 -9.97 -7.95
C ASP A 251 -6.20 -9.74 -6.55
N ALA A 252 -5.54 -8.59 -6.33
CA ALA A 252 -4.92 -8.24 -5.05
C ALA A 252 -5.91 -8.12 -3.86
N SER A 253 -7.20 -7.90 -4.11
CA SER A 253 -8.22 -7.77 -3.06
C SER A 253 -8.38 -9.05 -2.23
N ILE A 254 -8.09 -10.23 -2.79
CA ILE A 254 -8.32 -11.50 -2.10
C ILE A 254 -7.18 -11.89 -1.15
N MET A 255 -6.07 -11.15 -1.15
CA MET A 255 -4.95 -11.43 -0.26
C MET A 255 -5.40 -11.33 1.21
N PRO A 256 -5.28 -12.39 2.03
CA PRO A 256 -5.69 -12.32 3.43
C PRO A 256 -4.81 -11.38 4.26
N ASP A 257 -3.53 -11.30 3.92
CA ASP A 257 -2.54 -10.39 4.50
C ASP A 257 -1.47 -10.05 3.45
N LEU A 258 -0.72 -8.99 3.69
CA LEU A 258 0.33 -8.54 2.79
C LEU A 258 1.54 -9.49 2.76
N VAL A 259 2.02 -9.72 1.54
CA VAL A 259 3.34 -10.31 1.31
C VAL A 259 4.44 -9.29 1.59
N ARG A 260 5.61 -9.76 2.04
CA ARG A 260 6.74 -8.89 2.42
C ARG A 260 7.55 -8.40 1.21
N ALA A 261 6.87 -8.02 0.14
CA ALA A 261 7.45 -7.68 -1.16
C ALA A 261 6.47 -6.86 -2.02
N PRO A 262 6.94 -6.22 -3.10
CA PRO A 262 6.04 -5.71 -4.13
C PRO A 262 5.07 -6.79 -4.62
N ILE A 263 3.80 -6.43 -4.71
CA ILE A 263 2.71 -7.42 -4.80
C ILE A 263 2.48 -7.96 -6.21
N ASN A 264 2.97 -7.27 -7.26
CA ASN A 264 2.71 -7.62 -8.66
C ASN A 264 2.98 -9.11 -9.00
N PRO A 265 4.15 -9.71 -8.67
CA PRO A 265 4.38 -11.13 -8.93
C PRO A 265 3.40 -12.05 -8.19
N SER A 266 2.97 -11.66 -7.00
CA SER A 266 2.00 -12.45 -6.21
C SER A 266 0.60 -12.36 -6.82
N VAL A 267 0.20 -11.21 -7.37
CA VAL A 267 -1.07 -11.05 -8.09
C VAL A 267 -1.10 -11.90 -9.36
N ILE A 268 0.01 -11.93 -10.12
CA ILE A 268 0.13 -12.81 -11.30
C ILE A 268 -0.01 -14.28 -10.87
N MET A 269 0.68 -14.69 -9.81
CA MET A 269 0.58 -16.04 -9.27
C MET A 269 -0.84 -16.40 -8.82
N ILE A 270 -1.57 -15.47 -8.20
CA ILE A 270 -2.99 -15.65 -7.84
C ILE A 270 -3.82 -15.93 -9.10
N GLY A 271 -3.63 -15.14 -10.16
CA GLY A 271 -4.31 -15.34 -11.45
C GLY A 271 -4.06 -16.72 -12.05
N GLU A 272 -2.78 -17.10 -12.19
CA GLU A 272 -2.35 -18.41 -12.70
C GLU A 272 -2.94 -19.56 -11.85
N ARG A 273 -2.85 -19.44 -10.52
CA ARG A 273 -3.32 -20.48 -9.62
C ARG A 273 -4.82 -20.69 -9.69
N VAL A 274 -5.61 -19.62 -9.75
CA VAL A 274 -7.07 -19.74 -9.86
C VAL A 274 -7.48 -20.24 -11.24
N ALA A 275 -6.78 -19.84 -12.31
CA ALA A 275 -7.01 -20.37 -13.66
C ALA A 275 -6.81 -21.91 -13.70
N ASP A 276 -5.72 -22.42 -13.12
CA ASP A 276 -5.46 -23.85 -12.99
C ASP A 276 -6.57 -24.58 -12.21
N LEU A 277 -7.04 -23.98 -11.11
CA LEU A 277 -8.10 -24.56 -10.29
C LEU A 277 -9.43 -24.64 -11.06
N ILE A 278 -9.74 -23.63 -11.88
CA ILE A 278 -10.90 -23.63 -12.77
C ILE A 278 -10.80 -24.77 -13.79
N GLN A 279 -9.63 -24.97 -14.41
CA GLN A 279 -9.42 -26.07 -15.35
C GLN A 279 -9.58 -27.45 -14.70
N GLN A 280 -9.31 -27.56 -13.40
CA GLN A 280 -9.52 -28.77 -12.60
C GLN A 280 -10.98 -28.98 -12.15
N GLY A 281 -11.91 -28.13 -12.58
CA GLY A 281 -13.34 -28.21 -12.24
C GLY A 281 -13.68 -27.61 -10.88
N ASN A 282 -12.77 -26.83 -10.28
CA ASN A 282 -13.08 -26.01 -9.10
C ASN A 282 -13.54 -24.63 -9.48
#